data_AF-A0A7S0MBD1-F1
#
_entry.id   AF-A0A7S0MBD1-F1
#
_cell.length_a   1.000
_cell.length_b   1.000
_cell.length_c   1.000
_cell.angle_alpha   90.00
_cell.angle_beta   90.00
_cell.angle_gamma   90.00
#
_symmetry.space_group_name_H-M   'P 1'
#
loop_
_entity.id
_entity.type
_entity.pdbx_description
1 polymer ?
#
loop_
_entity_poly.entity_id
_entity_poly.type
_entity_poly.pdbx_seq_one_letter_code
_entity_poly.pdbx_strand_id
1 'polypeptide(L)'
;RVLQGIGRGSSGVVYAAQARDPATAERWPQVALKKVHVHSKAEERDLKRELQLASTADHPNIVRHLCAYHCEDAHGDRYVWIAMEMMALGAINVVLDRGWRLWGLEHLR
;
A
#
# COMPACT_ATOMS: atom_id res chain seq x y z
N ARG A 1 -7.51 12.81 -5.06
CA ARG A 1 -8.41 13.28 -3.97
C ARG A 1 -7.67 13.09 -2.66
N VAL A 2 -8.03 13.79 -1.58
CA VAL A 2 -7.35 13.81 -0.27
C VAL A 2 -6.91 12.40 0.13
N LEU A 3 -5.59 12.26 0.34
CA LEU A 3 -4.93 11.03 0.74
C LEU A 3 -5.03 10.89 2.26
N GLN A 4 -5.83 9.94 2.76
CA GLN A 4 -5.87 9.64 4.19
C GLN A 4 -4.78 8.62 4.51
N GLY A 5 -3.87 8.94 5.44
CA GLY A 5 -2.90 7.96 5.92
C GLY A 5 -3.60 6.79 6.62
N ILE A 6 -3.37 5.57 6.13
CA ILE A 6 -3.96 4.33 6.68
C ILE A 6 -2.94 3.43 7.37
N GLY A 7 -1.65 3.69 7.18
CA GLY A 7 -0.58 2.96 7.84
C GLY A 7 0.76 3.67 7.69
N ARG A 8 1.67 3.38 8.61
CA ARG A 8 3.07 3.85 8.56
C ARG A 8 3.98 2.68 8.92
N GLY A 9 4.97 2.43 8.08
CA GLY A 9 6.02 1.45 8.31
C GLY A 9 7.40 2.09 8.20
N SER A 10 8.44 1.26 8.31
CA SER A 10 9.83 1.67 8.11
C SER A 10 10.08 2.29 6.74
N SER A 11 9.39 1.81 5.71
CA SER A 11 9.54 2.27 4.33
C SER A 11 8.64 3.44 3.93
N GLY A 12 7.92 4.06 4.87
CA GLY A 12 7.07 5.24 4.60
C GLY A 12 5.62 5.11 5.03
N VAL A 13 4.79 6.01 4.50
CA VAL A 13 3.35 6.11 4.79
C VAL A 13 2.54 5.49 3.64
N VAL A 14 1.51 4.76 4.00
CA VAL A 14 0.49 4.24 3.08
C VAL A 14 -0.76 5.08 3.21
N TYR A 15 -1.32 5.46 2.07
CA TYR A 15 -2.50 6.30 1.97
C TYR A 15 -3.64 5.57 1.27
N ALA A 16 -4.87 5.82 1.68
CA ALA A 16 -6.03 5.47 0.88
C ALA A 16 -6.26 6.51 -0.21
N ALA A 17 -6.54 6.05 -1.43
CA ALA A 17 -6.86 6.89 -2.57
C ALA A 17 -8.01 6.30 -3.40
N GLN A 18 -8.72 7.16 -4.12
CA GLN A 18 -9.72 6.74 -5.12
C GLN A 18 -9.05 6.59 -6.48
N ALA A 19 -9.28 5.46 -7.15
CA ALA A 19 -8.87 5.27 -8.53
C ALA A 19 -9.61 6.27 -9.44
N ARG A 20 -8.91 6.77 -10.46
CA ARG A 20 -9.45 7.78 -11.39
C ARG A 20 -9.60 7.27 -12.80
N ASP A 21 -8.75 6.36 -13.25
CA ASP A 21 -8.96 5.76 -14.56
C ASP A 21 -10.15 4.78 -14.47
N PRO A 22 -11.07 4.80 -15.45
CA PRO A 22 -12.28 3.98 -15.39
C PRO A 22 -12.01 2.48 -15.25
N ALA A 23 -10.97 1.95 -15.92
CA ALA A 23 -10.68 0.52 -15.94
C ALA A 23 -10.21 0.02 -14.56
N THR A 24 -9.35 0.77 -13.88
CA THR A 24 -8.99 0.46 -12.49
C THR A 24 -10.15 0.72 -11.55
N ALA A 25 -10.89 1.83 -11.71
CA ALA A 25 -11.96 2.19 -10.79
C ALA A 25 -13.13 1.19 -10.78
N GLU A 26 -13.41 0.52 -11.90
CA GLU A 26 -14.41 -0.54 -11.98
C GLU A 26 -14.07 -1.73 -11.06
N ARG A 27 -12.79 -2.10 -10.98
CA ARG A 27 -12.33 -3.27 -10.21
C ARG A 27 -11.78 -2.93 -8.83
N TRP A 28 -11.17 -1.76 -8.69
CA TRP A 28 -10.54 -1.23 -7.47
C TRP A 28 -10.92 0.25 -7.29
N PRO A 29 -12.16 0.54 -6.83
CA PRO A 29 -12.61 1.92 -6.63
C PRO A 29 -11.78 2.66 -5.56
N GLN A 30 -11.16 1.91 -4.65
CA GLN A 30 -10.16 2.40 -3.71
C GLN A 30 -8.87 1.60 -3.83
N VAL A 31 -7.74 2.29 -3.68
CA VAL A 31 -6.39 1.73 -3.73
C VAL A 31 -5.57 2.20 -2.54
N ALA A 32 -4.58 1.39 -2.16
CA ALA A 32 -3.55 1.78 -1.22
C ALA A 32 -2.33 2.33 -1.98
N LEU A 33 -1.91 3.55 -1.65
CA LEU A 33 -0.73 4.21 -2.22
C LEU A 33 0.39 4.25 -1.20
N LYS A 34 1.52 3.62 -1.49
CA LYS A 34 2.73 3.71 -0.66
C LYS A 34 3.72 4.67 -1.32
N LYS A 35 4.22 5.67 -0.57
CA LYS A 35 5.32 6.53 -1.01
C LYS A 35 6.64 5.92 -0.54
N VAL A 36 7.56 5.67 -1.47
CA VAL A 36 8.91 5.19 -1.17
C VAL A 36 9.92 6.21 -1.70
N HIS A 37 10.75 6.76 -0.81
CA HIS A 37 11.86 7.63 -1.19
C HIS A 37 13.03 6.79 -1.71
N VAL A 38 13.71 7.28 -2.73
CA VAL A 38 14.83 6.58 -3.37
C VAL A 38 16.05 7.49 -3.37
N HIS A 39 17.04 7.13 -2.57
CA HIS A 39 18.22 7.96 -2.29
C HIS A 39 19.40 7.63 -3.18
N SER A 40 19.36 6.51 -3.92
CA SER A 40 20.43 6.13 -4.85
C SER A 40 19.91 5.43 -6.10
N LYS A 41 20.74 5.39 -7.16
CA LYS A 41 20.44 4.58 -8.37
C LYS A 41 20.43 3.07 -8.09
N ALA A 42 21.15 2.61 -7.05
CA ALA A 42 21.14 1.22 -6.64
C ALA A 42 19.79 0.86 -6.00
N GLU A 43 19.31 1.66 -5.05
CA GLU A 43 17.98 1.51 -4.45
C GLU A 43 16.87 1.56 -5.50
N GLU A 44 16.98 2.46 -6.48
CA GLU A 44 16.01 2.54 -7.58
C GLU A 44 15.95 1.25 -8.39
N ARG A 45 17.11 0.63 -8.64
CA ARG A 45 17.21 -0.62 -9.40
C ARG A 45 16.63 -1.78 -8.61
N ASP A 46 16.91 -1.85 -7.32
CA ASP A 46 16.39 -2.91 -6.45
C ASP A 46 14.89 -2.77 -6.26
N LEU A 47 14.38 -1.55 -6.08
CA LEU A 47 12.94 -1.29 -6.06
C LEU A 47 12.26 -1.66 -7.38
N LYS A 48 12.87 -1.33 -8.54
CA LYS A 48 12.35 -1.73 -9.85
C LYS A 48 12.25 -3.25 -9.99
N ARG A 49 13.23 -4.00 -9.49
CA ARG A 49 13.20 -5.47 -9.48
C ARG A 49 12.10 -6.00 -8.56
N GLU A 50 11.94 -5.42 -7.37
CA GLU A 50 10.87 -5.78 -6.44
C GLU A 50 9.49 -5.56 -7.07
N LEU A 51 9.27 -4.41 -7.71
CA LEU A 51 8.01 -4.10 -8.39
C LEU A 51 7.74 -5.02 -9.59
N GLN A 52 8.78 -5.43 -10.31
CA GLN A 52 8.66 -6.41 -11.40
C GLN A 52 8.28 -7.80 -10.89
N LEU A 53 8.80 -8.21 -9.72
CA LEU A 53 8.37 -9.46 -9.09
C LEU A 53 6.96 -9.35 -8.53
N ALA A 54 6.60 -8.21 -7.94
CA ALA A 54 5.28 -7.98 -7.39
C ALA A 54 4.20 -7.93 -8.48
N SER A 55 4.51 -7.42 -9.68
CA SER A 55 3.56 -7.35 -10.79
C SER A 55 3.23 -8.71 -11.42
N THR A 56 4.06 -9.73 -11.21
CA THR A 56 3.81 -11.10 -11.69
C THR A 56 3.12 -11.97 -10.65
N ALA A 57 3.00 -11.51 -9.40
CA ALA A 57 2.31 -12.23 -8.35
C ALA A 57 0.79 -12.13 -8.53
N ASP A 58 0.16 -13.21 -8.99
CA ASP A 58 -1.29 -13.35 -9.04
C ASP A 58 -1.76 -14.53 -8.17
N HIS A 59 -2.00 -14.24 -6.89
CA HIS A 59 -2.42 -15.25 -5.92
C HIS A 59 -3.38 -14.62 -4.90
N PRO A 60 -4.46 -15.32 -4.48
CA PRO A 60 -5.48 -14.76 -3.58
C PRO A 60 -4.97 -14.31 -2.20
N ASN A 61 -3.80 -14.80 -1.79
CA ASN A 61 -3.19 -14.49 -0.48
C ASN A 61 -2.00 -13.52 -0.56
N ILE A 62 -1.72 -12.95 -1.74
CA ILE A 62 -0.66 -11.97 -1.94
C ILE A 62 -1.32 -10.66 -2.36
N VAL A 63 -0.98 -9.57 -1.67
CA VAL A 63 -1.50 -8.24 -2.02
C VAL A 63 -1.11 -7.91 -3.45
N ARG A 64 -2.12 -7.59 -4.27
CA ARG A 64 -1.92 -7.30 -5.68
C ARG A 64 -1.29 -5.93 -5.88
N HIS A 65 -0.15 -5.93 -6.57
CA HIS A 65 0.44 -4.74 -7.15
C HIS A 65 -0.36 -4.32 -8.38
N LEU A 66 -0.79 -3.05 -8.45
CA LEU A 66 -1.56 -2.51 -9.58
C LEU A 66 -0.64 -1.77 -10.55
N CYS A 67 0.11 -0.78 -10.05
CA CYS A 67 1.05 0.01 -10.84
C CYS A 67 2.00 0.81 -9.95
N ALA A 68 3.03 1.41 -10.55
CA ALA A 68 3.95 2.30 -9.88
C ALA A 68 4.24 3.55 -10.72
N TYR A 69 4.41 4.68 -10.05
CA TYR A 69 4.73 5.97 -10.67
C TYR A 69 6.04 6.50 -10.10
N HIS A 70 7.04 6.65 -10.96
CA HIS A 70 8.29 7.32 -10.61
C HIS A 70 8.09 8.83 -10.68
N CYS A 71 8.53 9.51 -9.64
CA CYS A 71 8.37 10.95 -9.50
C CYS A 71 9.66 11.57 -8.97
N GLU A 72 9.81 12.85 -9.25
CA GLU A 72 10.84 13.72 -8.72
C GLU A 72 10.14 14.99 -8.26
N ASP A 73 10.47 15.50 -7.07
CA ASP A 73 9.93 16.78 -6.62
C ASP A 73 10.78 17.97 -7.06
N ALA A 74 10.36 19.17 -6.68
CA ALA A 74 11.02 20.42 -7.05
C ALA A 74 12.45 20.55 -6.47
N HIS A 75 12.83 19.71 -5.50
CA HIS A 75 14.16 19.68 -4.90
C HIS A 75 15.06 18.62 -5.53
N GLY A 76 14.58 17.86 -6.52
CA GLY A 76 15.30 16.76 -7.14
C GLY A 76 15.22 15.46 -6.33
N ASP A 77 14.40 15.41 -5.28
CA ASP A 77 14.23 14.19 -4.50
C ASP A 77 13.35 13.21 -5.28
N ARG A 78 13.89 12.01 -5.52
CA ARG A 78 13.23 10.95 -6.27
C ARG A 78 12.43 10.06 -5.33
N TYR A 79 11.21 9.74 -5.74
CA TYR A 79 10.32 8.84 -5.01
C TYR A 79 9.43 8.06 -5.96
N VAL A 80 8.87 6.96 -5.45
CA VAL A 80 7.96 6.09 -6.19
C VAL A 80 6.66 6.00 -5.43
N TRP A 81 5.55 6.24 -6.13
CA TRP A 81 4.22 5.87 -5.65
C TRP A 81 3.91 4.46 -6.11
N ILE A 82 3.60 3.57 -5.17
CA ILE A 82 3.22 2.19 -5.46
C ILE A 82 1.73 2.04 -5.16
N ALA A 83 0.94 1.70 -6.18
CA ALA A 83 -0.48 1.45 -6.06
C ALA A 83 -0.74 -0.04 -5.89
N MET A 84 -1.53 -0.38 -4.88
CA MET A 84 -1.89 -1.73 -4.50
C MET A 84 -3.40 -1.81 -4.25
N GLU A 85 -3.95 -3.01 -4.27
CA GLU A 85 -5.32 -3.20 -3.83
C GLU A 85 -5.53 -2.75 -2.37
N MET A 86 -6.74 -2.29 -2.07
CA MET A 86 -7.11 -1.88 -0.72
C MET A 86 -7.58 -3.09 0.10
N MET A 87 -6.92 -3.33 1.23
CA MET A 87 -7.35 -4.34 2.20
C MET A 87 -8.26 -3.71 3.25
N ALA A 88 -9.58 -3.96 3.16
CA ALA A 88 -10.60 -3.29 3.96
C ALA A 88 -10.41 -3.43 5.49
N LEU A 89 -9.90 -4.56 5.95
CA LEU A 89 -9.67 -4.83 7.39
C LEU A 89 -8.29 -4.38 7.88
N GLY A 90 -7.43 -3.90 6.98
CA GLY A 90 -6.06 -3.50 7.30
C GLY A 90 -5.14 -4.67 7.61
N ALA A 91 -4.15 -4.44 8.47
CA ALA A 91 -3.11 -5.41 8.79
C ALA A 91 -3.61 -6.48 9.78
N ILE A 92 -3.15 -7.72 9.61
CA ILE A 92 -3.60 -8.88 10.41
C ILE A 92 -3.39 -8.70 11.92
N ASN A 93 -2.29 -8.06 12.34
CA ASN A 93 -2.01 -7.79 13.75
C ASN A 93 -3.07 -6.85 14.37
N VAL A 94 -3.63 -5.91 13.60
CA VAL A 94 -4.71 -5.02 14.05
C VAL A 94 -6.02 -5.80 14.18
N VAL A 95 -6.30 -6.69 13.22
CA VAL A 95 -7.50 -7.54 13.25
C VAL A 95 -7.47 -8.47 14.46
N LEU A 96 -6.32 -9.12 14.71
CA LEU A 96 -6.14 -10.03 15.85
C LEU A 96 -6.25 -9.30 17.19
N ASP A 97 -5.62 -8.13 17.35
CA ASP A 97 -5.72 -7.33 18.58
C ASP A 97 -7.17 -6.91 18.87
N ARG A 98 -7.93 -6.51 17.85
CA ARG A 98 -9.37 -6.21 18.01
C ARG A 98 -10.18 -7.42 18.43
N GLY A 99 -9.95 -8.57 17.78
CA GLY A 99 -10.63 -9.82 18.11
C GLY A 99 -10.38 -10.24 19.56
N TRP A 100 -9.13 -10.19 20.02
CA TRP A 100 -8.76 -10.54 21.39
C TRP A 100 -9.45 -9.64 22.43
N ARG A 101 -9.48 -8.33 22.19
CA ARG A 101 -10.15 -7.38 23.08
C ARG A 101 -11.65 -7.63 23.19
N LEU A 102 -12.33 -7.89 22.06
CA LEU A 102 -13.76 -8.17 22.05
C LEU A 102 -14.07 -9.49 22.77
N TRP A 103 -13.28 -10.53 22.51
CA TRP A 103 -13.44 -11.83 23.16
C TRP A 103 -13.26 -11.75 24.68
N GLY A 104 -12.25 -11.00 25.14
CA GLY A 104 -12.02 -10.75 26.57
C GLY A 104 -13.16 -9.98 27.25
N LEU A 105 -13.81 -9.05 26.55
CA LEU A 105 -14.96 -8.30 27.09
C LEU A 105 -16.23 -9.15 27.20
N GLU A 106 -16.41 -10.14 26.31
CA GLU A 106 -17.55 -11.06 26.35
C GLU A 106 -17.44 -12.12 27.44
N HIS A 107 -16.22 -12.49 27.85
CA HIS A 107 -15.96 -13.59 28.79
C HIS A 107 -15.53 -13.11 30.20
N LEU A 108 -15.53 -11.80 30.44
CA LEU A 108 -15.37 -11.16 31.76
C LEU A 108 -16.69 -10.56 32.28
N ARG A 109 -17.83 -10.93 31.69
CA ARG A 109 -19.19 -10.64 32.18
C ARG A 109 -19.81 -11.85 32.85
#